data_AF-A0A974T440-F1
#
_entry.id   AF-A0A974T440-F1
#
_cell.length_a   1.000
_cell.length_b   1.000
_cell.length_c   1.000
_cell.angle_alpha   90.00
_cell.angle_beta   90.00
_cell.angle_gamma   90.00
#
_symmetry.space_group_name_H-M   'P 1'
#
loop_
_entity.id
_entity.type
_entity.pdbx_description
1 polymer ?
#
loop_
_entity_poly.entity_id
_entity_poly.type
_entity_poly.pdbx_seq_one_letter_code
_entity_poly.pdbx_strand_id
1 'polypeptide(L)'
;MAFDDILFSFKGRIGRLTYFGYSMLVLVILSIVGGIHEVVMASSISVVGNALPWWITFLTFQAVGYWCLYALQAKRLHDLGFSALHLIWLTAVWVGVVAMIWLSPVLAVIGGLFGICVSLWLYLAPSQQEANRFGPFHKASEFKAAKVPSNRVVWKSYSSSR
;
A
#
# COMPACT_ATOMS: atom_id res chain seq x y z
N MET A 1 -13.87 -5.72 6.13
CA MET A 1 -13.15 -4.66 6.85
C MET A 1 -13.95 -3.40 6.65
N ALA A 2 -14.12 -2.56 7.66
CA ALA A 2 -14.76 -1.27 7.45
C ALA A 2 -13.89 -0.44 6.50
N PHE A 3 -14.50 0.41 5.68
CA PHE A 3 -13.81 1.14 4.61
C PHE A 3 -12.71 2.07 5.16
N ASP A 4 -13.00 2.70 6.29
CA ASP A 4 -12.08 3.54 7.07
C ASP A 4 -10.84 2.76 7.52
N ASP A 5 -11.01 1.54 8.04
CA ASP A 5 -9.89 0.68 8.42
C ASP A 5 -9.00 0.32 7.21
N ILE A 6 -9.59 0.10 6.03
CA ILE A 6 -8.84 -0.25 4.81
C ILE A 6 -7.95 0.91 4.36
N LEU A 7 -8.45 2.15 4.39
CA LEU A 7 -7.76 3.28 3.78
C LEU A 7 -6.98 4.15 4.76
N PHE A 8 -7.36 4.20 6.04
CA PHE A 8 -6.76 5.15 6.98
C PHE A 8 -5.92 4.51 8.08
N SER A 9 -5.97 3.18 8.24
CA SER A 9 -5.16 2.45 9.23
C SER A 9 -3.96 1.75 8.58
N PHE A 10 -2.81 1.70 9.26
CA PHE A 10 -1.65 0.91 8.80
C PHE A 10 -1.68 -0.54 9.30
N LYS A 11 -2.65 -0.90 10.14
CA LYS A 11 -2.69 -2.22 10.81
C LYS A 11 -3.37 -3.27 9.94
N GLY A 12 -2.94 -4.52 10.11
CA GLY A 12 -3.54 -5.68 9.44
C GLY A 12 -2.89 -6.06 8.10
N ARG A 13 -3.56 -6.99 7.40
CA ARG A 13 -3.14 -7.53 6.10
C ARG A 13 -4.23 -7.33 5.06
N ILE A 14 -3.83 -7.22 3.80
CA ILE A 14 -4.74 -7.06 2.66
C ILE A 14 -4.38 -8.06 1.56
N GLY A 15 -5.39 -8.75 1.03
CA GLY A 15 -5.20 -9.69 -0.07
C GLY A 15 -4.88 -8.98 -1.38
N ARG A 16 -4.27 -9.71 -2.33
CA ARG A 16 -3.77 -9.18 -3.62
C ARG A 16 -4.82 -8.42 -4.43
N LEU A 17 -6.00 -9.03 -4.64
CA LEU A 17 -7.06 -8.44 -5.47
C LEU A 17 -7.64 -7.18 -4.81
N THR A 18 -7.82 -7.21 -3.49
CA THR A 18 -8.30 -6.08 -2.71
C THR A 18 -7.28 -4.93 -2.74
N TYR A 19 -6.00 -5.23 -2.53
CA TYR A 19 -4.92 -4.27 -2.66
C TYR A 19 -4.90 -3.61 -4.04
N PHE A 20 -4.97 -4.40 -5.12
CA PHE A 20 -5.03 -3.88 -6.48
C PHE A 20 -6.25 -2.99 -6.72
N GLY A 21 -7.45 -3.45 -6.37
CA GLY A 21 -8.69 -2.70 -6.59
C GLY A 21 -8.71 -1.36 -5.87
N TYR A 22 -8.34 -1.32 -4.58
CA TYR A 22 -8.29 -0.06 -3.83
C TYR A 22 -7.14 0.84 -4.28
N SER A 23 -5.98 0.29 -4.65
CA SER A 23 -4.87 1.10 -5.16
C SER A 23 -5.23 1.76 -6.50
N MET A 24 -5.86 1.01 -7.41
CA MET A 24 -6.38 1.54 -8.67
C MET A 24 -7.45 2.60 -8.43
N LEU A 25 -8.39 2.37 -7.51
CA LEU A 25 -9.42 3.34 -7.16
C LEU A 25 -8.80 4.66 -6.68
N VAL A 26 -7.84 4.61 -5.76
CA VAL A 26 -7.16 5.81 -5.25
C VAL A 26 -6.39 6.51 -6.38
N LEU A 27 -5.67 5.77 -7.23
CA LEU A 27 -4.94 6.35 -8.37
C LEU A 27 -5.86 7.00 -9.41
N VAL A 28 -7.04 6.44 -9.68
CA VAL A 28 -8.05 7.03 -10.56
C VAL A 28 -8.58 8.34 -9.96
N ILE A 29 -8.91 8.34 -8.66
CA ILE A 29 -9.37 9.55 -7.96
C ILE A 29 -8.29 10.64 -8.02
N LEU A 30 -7.03 10.30 -7.71
CA LEU A 30 -5.92 11.27 -7.77
C LEU A 30 -5.68 11.79 -9.19
N SER A 31 -5.79 10.94 -10.21
CA SER A 31 -5.67 11.34 -11.61
C SER A 31 -6.78 12.32 -12.03
N ILE A 32 -8.02 12.06 -11.61
CA ILE A 32 -9.16 12.95 -11.90
C ILE A 32 -8.96 14.30 -11.21
N VAL A 33 -8.61 14.30 -9.92
CA VAL A 33 -8.36 15.53 -9.16
C VAL A 33 -7.20 16.32 -9.74
N GLY A 34 -6.11 15.66 -10.14
CA GLY A 34 -4.99 16.27 -10.85
C GLY A 34 -5.39 16.88 -12.19
N GLY A 35 -6.16 16.17 -13.01
CA GLY A 35 -6.67 16.69 -14.28
C GLY A 35 -7.56 17.92 -14.10
N ILE A 36 -8.46 17.91 -13.10
CA ILE A 36 -9.29 19.07 -12.76
C ILE A 36 -8.41 20.24 -12.32
N HIS A 37 -7.41 19.99 -11.47
CA HIS A 37 -6.49 21.03 -11.01
C HIS A 37 -5.74 21.69 -12.17
N GLU A 38 -5.22 20.90 -13.13
CA GLU A 38 -4.54 21.42 -14.31
C GLU A 38 -5.46 22.28 -15.18
N VAL A 39 -6.69 21.82 -15.45
CA VAL A 39 -7.68 22.58 -16.24
C VAL A 39 -8.04 23.90 -15.55
N VAL A 40 -8.27 23.87 -14.24
CA VAL A 40 -8.57 25.07 -13.45
C VAL A 40 -7.37 26.02 -13.46
N MET A 41 -6.15 25.53 -13.26
CA MET A 41 -4.94 26.35 -13.27
C MET A 41 -4.69 26.99 -14.63
N ALA A 42 -4.81 26.23 -15.72
CA ALA A 42 -4.69 26.75 -17.08
C ALA A 42 -5.73 27.84 -17.39
N SER A 43 -6.96 27.67 -16.87
CA SER A 43 -8.06 28.63 -17.06
C SER A 43 -7.96 29.86 -16.14
N SER A 44 -7.28 29.73 -14.99
CA SER A 44 -7.16 30.80 -13.98
C SER A 44 -5.97 31.72 -14.22
N ILE A 45 -4.96 31.29 -14.98
CA ILE A 45 -3.80 32.14 -15.36
C ILE A 45 -4.23 33.37 -16.17
N SER A 46 -5.38 33.33 -16.85
CA SER A 46 -5.93 34.48 -17.58
C SER A 46 -6.74 35.46 -16.70
N VAL A 47 -7.07 35.08 -15.45
CA VAL A 47 -7.91 35.87 -14.55
C VAL A 47 -7.16 36.10 -13.24
N VAL A 48 -6.49 37.25 -13.16
CA VAL A 48 -5.66 37.69 -12.03
C VAL A 48 -6.35 37.48 -10.67
N GLY A 49 -5.72 36.70 -9.78
CA GLY A 49 -5.70 37.02 -8.34
C GLY A 49 -6.30 36.03 -7.33
N ASN A 50 -6.03 34.72 -7.38
CA ASN A 50 -5.75 33.87 -6.19
C ASN A 50 -5.67 32.38 -6.56
N ALA A 51 -4.50 31.92 -7.01
CA ALA A 51 -4.25 30.48 -7.19
C ALA A 51 -4.00 29.74 -5.86
N LEU A 52 -3.71 30.48 -4.78
CA LEU A 52 -3.28 29.90 -3.50
C LEU A 52 -4.33 28.95 -2.88
N PRO A 53 -5.65 29.27 -2.83
CA PRO A 53 -6.64 28.34 -2.30
C PRO A 53 -6.69 27.03 -3.10
N TRP A 54 -6.57 27.10 -4.43
CA TRP A 54 -6.58 25.92 -5.29
C TRP A 54 -5.38 25.00 -5.04
N TRP A 55 -4.18 25.58 -4.90
CA TRP A 55 -2.98 24.81 -4.53
C TRP A 55 -3.12 24.14 -3.16
N ILE A 56 -3.66 24.84 -2.16
CA ILE A 56 -3.88 24.27 -0.82
C ILE A 56 -4.86 23.09 -0.89
N THR A 57 -5.98 23.25 -1.58
CA THR A 57 -6.95 22.17 -1.77
C THR A 57 -6.32 20.98 -2.51
N PHE A 58 -5.59 21.23 -3.60
CA PHE A 58 -4.92 20.19 -4.36
C PHE A 58 -3.89 19.42 -3.52
N LEU A 59 -3.02 20.13 -2.79
CA LEU A 59 -2.03 19.52 -1.90
C LEU A 59 -2.68 18.72 -0.78
N THR A 60 -3.80 19.19 -0.23
CA THR A 60 -4.56 18.47 0.81
C THR A 60 -5.13 17.16 0.25
N PHE A 61 -5.74 17.20 -0.94
CA PHE A 61 -6.24 15.99 -1.61
C PHE A 61 -5.11 15.01 -1.92
N GLN A 62 -3.97 15.50 -2.41
CA GLN A 62 -2.81 14.67 -2.68
C GLN A 62 -2.28 14.02 -1.41
N ALA A 63 -2.16 14.78 -0.30
CA ALA A 63 -1.71 14.25 0.98
C ALA A 63 -2.62 13.12 1.49
N VAL A 64 -3.95 13.30 1.40
CA VAL A 64 -4.92 12.25 1.76
C VAL A 64 -4.82 11.04 0.83
N GLY A 65 -4.68 11.25 -0.48
CA GLY A 65 -4.51 10.16 -1.45
C GLY A 65 -3.24 9.34 -1.19
N TYR A 66 -2.12 10.01 -0.95
CA TYR A 66 -0.85 9.35 -0.60
C TYR A 66 -0.94 8.64 0.74
N TRP A 67 -1.62 9.20 1.74
CA TRP A 67 -1.89 8.50 3.00
C TRP A 67 -2.61 7.18 2.78
N CYS A 68 -3.66 7.19 1.96
CA CYS A 68 -4.40 5.97 1.60
C CYS A 68 -3.51 4.94 0.88
N LEU A 69 -2.68 5.39 -0.08
CA LEU A 69 -1.73 4.50 -0.77
C LEU A 69 -0.71 3.90 0.19
N TYR A 70 -0.17 4.69 1.13
CA TYR A 70 0.76 4.18 2.14
C TYR A 70 0.10 3.21 3.11
N ALA A 71 -1.13 3.46 3.53
CA ALA A 71 -1.88 2.53 4.37
C ALA A 71 -2.09 1.18 3.66
N LEU A 72 -2.43 1.19 2.36
CA LEU A 72 -2.57 -0.01 1.54
C LEU A 72 -1.23 -0.74 1.36
N GLN A 73 -0.16 -0.01 1.04
CA GLN A 73 1.18 -0.59 0.87
C GLN A 73 1.73 -1.18 2.18
N ALA A 74 1.52 -0.53 3.32
CA ALA A 74 1.91 -1.07 4.62
C ALA A 74 1.21 -2.40 4.91
N LYS A 75 -0.11 -2.47 4.72
CA LYS A 75 -0.87 -3.71 4.88
C LYS A 75 -0.38 -4.80 3.92
N ARG A 76 0.04 -4.43 2.72
CA ARG A 76 0.60 -5.37 1.75
C ARG A 76 1.99 -5.86 2.15
N LEU A 77 2.84 -4.98 2.67
CA LEU A 77 4.14 -5.37 3.25
C LEU A 77 3.96 -6.30 4.45
N HIS A 78 2.99 -6.03 5.33
CA HIS A 78 2.64 -6.91 6.44
C HIS A 78 2.15 -8.29 5.99
N ASP A 79 1.47 -8.35 4.84
CA ASP A 79 1.05 -9.61 4.20
C ASP A 79 2.23 -10.40 3.62
N LEU A 80 3.29 -9.71 3.22
CA LEU A 80 4.57 -10.28 2.80
C LEU A 80 5.54 -10.54 3.96
N GLY A 81 5.14 -10.26 5.21
CA GLY A 81 5.97 -10.45 6.41
C GLY A 81 6.93 -9.31 6.74
N PHE A 82 6.99 -8.27 5.91
CA PHE A 82 7.85 -7.10 6.11
C PHE A 82 7.20 -6.07 7.04
N SER A 83 8.03 -5.28 7.74
CA SER A 83 7.59 -4.13 8.53
C SER A 83 7.22 -2.94 7.61
N ALA A 84 6.25 -2.13 8.02
CA ALA A 84 5.88 -0.86 7.35
C ALA A 84 7.05 0.13 7.22
N LEU A 85 8.16 -0.03 7.96
CA LEU A 85 9.37 0.77 7.77
C LEU A 85 9.96 0.67 6.35
N HIS A 86 9.65 -0.40 5.61
CA HIS A 86 10.05 -0.54 4.20
C HIS A 86 9.37 0.51 3.29
N LEU A 87 8.34 1.22 3.77
CA LEU A 87 7.77 2.35 3.04
C LEU A 87 8.77 3.51 2.85
N ILE A 88 9.78 3.63 3.72
CA ILE A 88 10.77 4.73 3.64
C ILE A 88 11.56 4.62 2.34
N TRP A 89 12.16 3.45 2.08
CA TRP A 89 12.94 3.26 0.86
C TRP A 89 12.04 3.17 -0.38
N LEU A 90 10.83 2.61 -0.27
CA LEU A 90 9.86 2.63 -1.37
C LEU A 90 9.50 4.07 -1.76
N THR A 91 9.29 4.94 -0.78
CA THR A 91 9.06 6.37 -1.01
C THR A 91 10.29 7.04 -1.62
N ALA A 92 11.49 6.74 -1.12
CA ALA A 92 12.73 7.26 -1.68
C ALA A 92 12.91 6.87 -3.15
N VAL A 93 12.52 5.65 -3.53
CA VAL A 93 12.50 5.22 -4.94
C VAL A 93 11.58 6.12 -5.75
N TRP A 94 10.32 6.31 -5.33
CA TRP A 94 9.37 7.14 -6.08
C TRP A 94 9.78 8.61 -6.17
N VAL A 95 10.23 9.20 -5.06
CA VAL A 95 10.76 10.58 -5.05
C VAL A 95 12.00 10.68 -5.93
N GLY A 96 12.86 9.66 -5.92
CA GLY A 96 14.02 9.56 -6.80
C GLY A 96 13.63 9.54 -8.28
N VAL A 97 12.61 8.76 -8.66
CA VAL A 97 12.09 8.76 -10.04
C VAL A 97 11.62 10.15 -10.45
N VAL A 98 10.88 10.85 -9.59
CA VAL A 98 10.41 12.22 -9.87
C VAL A 98 11.59 13.19 -10.01
N ALA A 99 12.60 13.08 -9.15
CA ALA A 99 13.80 13.92 -9.24
C ALA A 99 14.60 13.66 -10.53
N MET A 100 14.67 12.40 -10.99
CA MET A 100 15.38 12.03 -12.22
C MET A 100 14.78 12.66 -13.48
N ILE A 101 13.47 12.96 -13.50
CA ILE A 101 12.81 13.67 -14.61
C ILE A 101 13.50 15.02 -14.89
N TRP A 102 13.94 15.70 -13.84
CA TRP A 102 14.61 17.01 -13.95
C TRP A 102 16.11 16.92 -14.27
N LEU A 103 16.72 15.75 -14.08
CA LEU A 103 18.16 15.55 -14.29
C LEU A 103 18.48 15.03 -15.69
N SER A 104 17.76 14.00 -16.15
CA SER A 104 17.97 13.38 -17.46
C SER A 104 16.78 12.51 -17.86
N PRO A 105 16.29 12.62 -19.11
CA PRO A 105 15.20 11.78 -19.59
C PRO A 105 15.58 10.28 -19.57
N VAL A 106 16.84 9.94 -19.83
CA VAL A 106 17.30 8.54 -19.79
C VAL A 106 17.23 7.98 -18.37
N LEU A 107 17.68 8.75 -17.36
CA LEU A 107 17.58 8.35 -15.96
C LEU A 107 16.12 8.23 -15.52
N ALA A 108 15.24 9.11 -15.98
CA ALA A 108 13.81 9.05 -15.70
C ALA A 108 13.18 7.75 -16.22
N VAL A 109 13.54 7.31 -17.44
CA VAL A 109 13.06 6.03 -17.98
C VAL A 109 13.57 4.86 -17.13
N ILE A 110 14.87 4.84 -16.79
CA ILE A 110 15.45 3.77 -15.97
C ILE A 110 14.78 3.71 -14.58
N GLY A 111 14.64 4.86 -13.93
CA GLY A 111 13.96 4.97 -12.64
C GLY A 111 12.50 4.53 -12.72
N GLY A 112 11.79 4.94 -13.77
CA GLY A 112 10.41 4.53 -14.03
C GLY A 112 10.26 3.02 -14.17
N LEU A 113 11.13 2.38 -14.97
CA LEU A 113 11.15 0.91 -15.12
C LEU A 113 11.41 0.22 -13.78
N PHE A 114 12.36 0.73 -12.98
CA PHE A 114 12.62 0.20 -11.65
C PHE A 114 11.41 0.33 -10.72
N GLY A 115 10.74 1.49 -10.71
CA GLY A 115 9.50 1.70 -9.94
C GLY A 115 8.35 0.77 -10.37
N ILE A 116 8.21 0.50 -11.67
CA ILE A 116 7.26 -0.47 -12.21
C ILE A 116 7.61 -1.88 -11.71
N CYS A 117 8.87 -2.30 -11.78
CA CYS A 117 9.31 -3.61 -11.28
C CYS A 117 8.99 -3.79 -9.78
N VAL A 118 9.25 -2.77 -8.96
CA VAL A 118 8.92 -2.78 -7.52
C VAL A 118 7.41 -2.87 -7.30
N SER A 119 6.62 -2.14 -8.09
CA SER A 119 5.15 -2.17 -8.02
C SER A 119 4.60 -3.54 -8.40
N LEU A 120 5.08 -4.11 -9.51
CA LEU A 120 4.71 -5.44 -9.97
C LEU A 120 5.08 -6.50 -8.94
N TRP A 121 6.26 -6.38 -8.33
CA TRP A 121 6.66 -7.25 -7.23
C TRP A 121 5.66 -7.20 -6.07
N LEU A 122 5.24 -6.01 -5.62
CA LEU A 122 4.21 -5.89 -4.57
C LEU A 122 2.85 -6.50 -4.99
N TYR A 123 2.46 -6.39 -6.26
CA TYR A 123 1.21 -6.98 -6.76
C TYR A 123 1.26 -8.50 -6.93
N LEU A 124 2.42 -9.04 -7.32
CA LEU A 124 2.56 -10.45 -7.71
C LEU A 124 3.08 -11.34 -6.59
N ALA A 125 3.86 -10.81 -5.64
CA ALA A 125 4.49 -11.61 -4.59
C ALA A 125 3.45 -12.42 -3.78
N PRO A 126 3.70 -13.71 -3.50
CA PRO A 126 2.78 -14.52 -2.70
C PRO A 126 2.74 -14.04 -1.25
N SER A 127 1.54 -14.06 -0.64
CA SER A 127 1.36 -13.75 0.78
C SER A 127 2.03 -14.79 1.68
N GLN A 128 2.64 -14.38 2.78
CA GLN A 128 3.17 -15.31 3.77
C GLN A 128 2.06 -15.89 4.66
N GLN A 129 2.16 -17.18 4.97
CA GLN A 129 1.19 -17.89 5.82
C GLN A 129 1.43 -17.73 7.33
N GLU A 130 2.44 -16.96 7.72
CA GLU A 130 2.81 -16.79 9.13
C GLU A 130 1.72 -16.07 9.94
N ALA A 131 1.68 -16.33 11.26
CA ALA A 131 0.80 -15.64 12.19
C ALA A 131 0.99 -14.11 12.12
N ASN A 132 -0.11 -13.36 12.07
CA ASN A 132 -0.07 -11.92 11.89
C ASN A 132 0.36 -11.23 13.18
N ARG A 133 1.57 -10.69 13.18
CA ARG A 133 2.11 -9.84 14.25
C ARG A 133 1.73 -8.35 14.13
N PHE A 134 1.03 -7.95 13.06
CA PHE A 134 0.80 -6.55 12.71
C PHE A 134 -0.66 -6.09 12.89
N GLY A 135 -1.47 -6.84 13.64
CA GLY A 135 -2.87 -6.51 13.98
C GLY A 135 -3.86 -7.65 13.71
N PRO A 136 -5.17 -7.43 13.89
CA PRO A 136 -6.17 -8.46 13.69
C PRO A 136 -6.26 -8.92 12.22
N PHE A 137 -6.42 -10.24 12.02
CA PHE A 137 -6.71 -10.83 10.71
C PHE A 137 -8.16 -10.55 10.30
N HIS A 138 -8.41 -10.19 9.04
CA HIS A 138 -9.79 -10.05 8.55
C HIS A 138 -10.43 -11.39 8.16
N LYS A 139 -9.64 -12.39 7.75
CA LYS A 139 -10.13 -13.75 7.53
C LYS A 139 -9.74 -14.69 8.67
N ALA A 140 -10.44 -14.56 9.80
CA ALA A 140 -10.46 -15.61 10.83
C ALA A 140 -11.05 -16.93 10.30
N SER A 141 -11.71 -16.93 9.14
CA SER A 141 -12.37 -18.10 8.54
C SER A 141 -11.50 -18.95 7.60
N GLU A 142 -10.34 -18.46 7.12
CA GLU A 142 -9.42 -19.28 6.30
C GLU A 142 -8.33 -19.98 7.12
N PHE A 143 -8.12 -19.58 8.38
CA PHE A 143 -7.29 -20.35 9.31
C PHE A 143 -7.93 -21.69 9.73
N LYS A 144 -9.16 -21.98 9.25
CA LYS A 144 -9.92 -23.19 9.58
C LYS A 144 -9.59 -24.44 8.76
N ALA A 145 -8.64 -24.44 7.81
CA ALA A 145 -8.43 -25.64 6.96
C ALA A 145 -6.98 -26.10 6.75
N ALA A 146 -5.99 -25.46 7.37
CA ALA A 146 -4.75 -26.19 7.67
C ALA A 146 -5.09 -27.14 8.83
N LYS A 147 -5.64 -28.30 8.47
CA LYS A 147 -5.71 -29.51 9.29
C LYS A 147 -4.43 -29.59 10.12
N VAL A 148 -4.48 -29.16 11.37
CA VAL A 148 -3.73 -29.87 12.40
C VAL A 148 -4.50 -31.18 12.49
N PRO A 149 -3.98 -32.31 11.96
CA PRO A 149 -4.62 -33.58 12.24
C PRO A 149 -4.69 -33.70 13.76
N SER A 150 -5.90 -33.71 14.31
CA SER A 150 -6.20 -33.84 15.74
C SER A 150 -5.80 -35.21 16.31
N ASN A 151 -4.93 -35.95 15.62
CA ASN A 151 -4.54 -37.32 15.92
C ASN A 151 -3.01 -37.42 16.06
N ARG A 152 -2.48 -36.86 17.16
CA ARG A 152 -1.43 -37.49 18.00
C ARG A 152 -0.94 -36.51 19.05
N VAL A 153 -1.68 -36.41 20.15
CA VAL A 153 -1.02 -36.29 21.45
C VAL A 153 -0.95 -37.71 22.01
N VAL A 154 0.10 -38.45 21.66
CA VAL A 154 0.47 -39.64 22.42
C VAL A 154 1.06 -39.13 23.72
N TRP A 155 0.22 -38.99 24.74
CA TRP A 155 0.69 -38.90 26.11
C TRP A 155 1.39 -40.22 26.42
N LYS A 156 2.73 -40.25 26.29
CA LYS A 156 3.52 -41.29 26.93
C LYS A 156 3.40 -41.04 28.43
N SER A 157 2.51 -41.80 29.08
CA SER A 157 2.47 -41.93 30.53
C SER A 157 3.86 -42.39 31.00
N TYR A 158 4.58 -41.50 31.68
CA TYR A 158 5.73 -41.89 32.49
C TYR A 158 5.21 -42.68 33.69
N SER A 159 5.25 -44.02 33.59
CA SER A 159 5.09 -44.89 34.75
C SER A 159 6.36 -44.82 35.58
N SER A 160 6.28 -44.20 36.75
CA SER A 160 7.32 -44.26 37.78
C SER A 160 7.37 -45.65 38.39
N SER A 161 8.45 -46.41 38.15
CA SER A 161 8.81 -47.57 38.96
C SER A 161 9.81 -47.11 40.04
N ARG A 162 9.37 -47.12 41.29
CA ARG A 162 10.24 -47.26 42.47
C ARG A 162 10.35 -48.73 42.81
#